data_AF-A0A382B789-F1
#
_entry.id   AF-A0A382B789-F1
#
_cell.length_a   1.000
_cell.length_b   1.000
_cell.length_c   1.000
_cell.angle_alpha   90.00
_cell.angle_beta   90.00
_cell.angle_gamma   90.00
#
_symmetry.space_group_name_H-M   'P 1'
#
loop_
_entity.id
_entity.type
_entity.pdbx_description
1 polymer ?
#
loop_
_entity_poly.entity_id
_entity_poly.type
_entity_poly.pdbx_seq_one_letter_code
_entity_poly.pdbx_strand_id
1 'polypeptide(L)'
;DLLRNHANRLFSLQRGSITKPNFDAFWNTLLQRGVWWDLESIGDHETLEIPSLIDTIKQKSEPAITGPSGSTHNIFYLVPFEHISLTDGTNAHIPWLQSTPDPITSVAWTSWIEMNTDTAKRLAIKEGDIVNIEGANGKTISAQVYHHPAVPPTVVSMPFGQGRKAGDVYSKDRGPNPMEILGMPHDKHTGSLAWASTTVRITKTQERTPIPKFEGIVPAYATSEEETIAKVTNES
;
A
#
# COMPACT_ATOMS: atom_id res chain seq x y z
N ASP A 1 21.71 -28.90 3.03
CA ASP A 1 20.29 -29.25 3.13
C ASP A 1 19.67 -28.52 4.34
N LEU A 2 19.37 -27.22 4.19
CA LEU A 2 18.95 -26.34 5.29
C LEU A 2 17.61 -26.75 5.91
N LEU A 3 16.66 -27.19 5.07
CA LEU A 3 15.34 -27.63 5.51
C LEU A 3 15.40 -28.89 6.37
N ARG A 4 16.20 -29.89 5.94
CA ARG A 4 16.41 -31.09 6.76
C ARG A 4 17.11 -30.77 8.07
N ASN A 5 18.04 -29.81 8.11
CA ASN A 5 18.68 -29.39 9.36
C ASN A 5 17.68 -28.73 10.33
N HIS A 6 16.77 -27.88 9.84
CA HIS A 6 15.70 -27.31 10.67
C HIS A 6 14.73 -28.39 11.16
N ALA A 7 14.32 -29.31 10.29
CA ALA A 7 13.46 -30.42 10.69
C ALA A 7 14.13 -31.35 11.69
N ASN A 8 15.44 -31.58 11.59
CA ASN A 8 16.19 -32.34 12.59
C ASN A 8 16.14 -31.68 13.96
N ARG A 9 16.28 -30.34 14.03
CA ARG A 9 16.12 -29.61 15.29
C ARG A 9 14.73 -29.81 15.89
N LEU A 10 13.67 -29.72 15.07
CA LEU A 10 12.29 -29.96 15.53
C LEU A 10 12.10 -31.40 16.00
N PHE A 11 12.63 -32.38 15.27
CA PHE A 11 12.59 -33.79 15.65
C PHE A 11 13.28 -34.04 16.99
N SER A 12 14.43 -33.39 17.24
CA SER A 12 15.17 -33.49 18.51
C SER A 12 14.41 -32.92 19.71
N LEU A 13 13.41 -32.05 19.51
CA LEU A 13 12.59 -31.54 20.62
C LEU A 13 11.64 -32.60 21.19
N GLN A 14 11.39 -33.71 20.47
CA GLN A 14 10.51 -34.80 20.89
C GLN A 14 9.10 -34.35 21.36
N ARG A 15 8.59 -33.26 20.80
CA ARG A 15 7.32 -32.64 21.17
C ARG A 15 6.54 -32.11 19.96
N GLY A 16 5.39 -31.52 20.22
CA GLY A 16 4.52 -30.91 19.23
C GLY A 16 3.66 -31.90 18.44
N SER A 17 3.12 -31.42 17.33
CA SER A 17 2.09 -32.06 16.50
C SER A 17 2.52 -33.35 15.78
N ILE A 18 3.83 -33.61 15.66
CA ILE A 18 4.37 -34.79 15.00
C ILE A 18 5.38 -35.47 15.91
N THR A 19 5.02 -36.66 16.42
CA THR A 19 5.92 -37.52 17.19
C THR A 19 6.09 -38.84 16.44
N LYS A 20 7.32 -39.15 16.04
CA LYS A 20 7.67 -40.37 15.29
C LYS A 20 8.96 -41.00 15.86
N PRO A 21 9.15 -42.31 15.71
CA PRO A 21 10.30 -43.00 16.30
C PRO A 21 11.63 -42.74 15.57
N ASN A 22 11.59 -42.33 14.30
CA ASN A 22 12.79 -42.02 13.52
C ASN A 22 12.60 -40.75 12.69
N PHE A 23 13.72 -40.15 12.30
CA PHE A 23 13.73 -38.89 11.57
C PHE A 23 13.07 -39.01 10.20
N ASP A 24 13.26 -40.12 9.47
CA ASP A 24 12.69 -40.26 8.13
C ASP A 24 11.15 -40.31 8.15
N ALA A 25 10.56 -41.00 9.13
CA ALA A 25 9.12 -41.01 9.34
C ALA A 25 8.61 -39.64 9.79
N PHE A 26 9.37 -38.93 10.64
CA PHE A 26 9.07 -37.55 11.01
C PHE A 26 9.08 -36.63 9.80
N TRP A 27 10.15 -36.67 9.00
CA TRP A 27 10.35 -35.85 7.80
C TRP A 27 9.26 -36.08 6.76
N ASN A 28 8.92 -37.34 6.46
CA ASN A 28 7.83 -37.64 5.55
C ASN A 28 6.48 -37.13 6.06
N THR A 29 6.22 -37.25 7.37
CA THR A 29 4.99 -36.71 7.97
C THR A 29 4.96 -35.18 7.93
N LEU A 30 6.11 -34.54 8.15
CA LEU A 30 6.25 -33.08 8.07
C LEU A 30 6.00 -32.59 6.64
N LEU A 31 6.55 -33.26 5.63
CA LEU A 31 6.31 -32.92 4.23
C LEU A 31 4.86 -33.17 3.81
N GLN A 32 4.23 -34.26 4.28
CA GLN A 32 2.82 -34.55 3.99
C GLN A 32 1.87 -33.54 4.62
N ARG A 33 2.15 -33.09 5.86
CA ARG A 33 1.32 -32.12 6.58
C ARG A 33 1.64 -30.67 6.21
N GLY A 34 2.85 -30.39 5.74
CA GLY A 34 3.34 -29.06 5.38
C GLY A 34 3.67 -28.15 6.57
N VAL A 35 3.36 -28.56 7.80
CA VAL A 35 3.54 -27.73 9.00
C VAL A 35 3.80 -28.60 10.24
N TRP A 36 4.53 -28.03 11.19
CA TRP A 36 4.69 -28.53 12.55
C TRP A 36 4.35 -27.39 13.50
N TRP A 37 3.54 -27.68 14.51
CA TRP A 37 3.22 -26.75 15.60
C TRP A 37 3.34 -27.45 16.94
N ASP A 38 3.49 -26.68 18.02
CA ASP A 38 3.49 -27.15 19.40
C ASP A 38 2.63 -26.21 20.24
N LEU A 39 1.50 -26.71 20.74
CA LEU A 39 0.54 -25.91 21.51
C LEU A 39 1.01 -25.66 22.94
N GLU A 40 1.97 -26.44 23.43
CA GLU A 40 2.55 -26.28 24.77
C GLU A 40 3.75 -25.32 24.74
N SER A 41 4.28 -25.03 23.56
CA SER A 41 5.33 -24.03 23.35
C SER A 41 4.73 -22.62 23.39
N ILE A 42 4.46 -22.15 24.59
CA ILE A 42 4.14 -20.74 24.86
C ILE A 42 5.46 -19.97 24.75
N GLY A 43 5.51 -18.96 23.86
CA GLY A 43 6.69 -18.09 23.77
C GLY A 43 6.91 -17.33 25.08
N ASP A 44 8.13 -16.86 25.31
CA ASP A 44 8.38 -15.96 26.44
C ASP A 44 7.49 -14.72 26.27
N HIS A 45 6.45 -14.64 27.11
CA HIS A 45 5.62 -13.44 27.20
C HIS A 45 6.36 -12.46 28.11
N GLU A 46 7.32 -11.71 27.55
CA GLU A 46 7.64 -10.43 28.16
C GLU A 46 6.37 -9.59 28.12
N THR A 47 5.80 -9.32 29.29
CA THR A 47 4.77 -8.31 29.45
C THR A 47 5.43 -6.97 29.14
N LEU A 48 5.34 -6.55 27.88
CA LEU A 48 5.69 -5.20 27.49
C LEU A 48 4.79 -4.25 28.29
N GLU A 49 5.37 -3.41 29.13
CA GLU A 49 4.64 -2.30 29.74
C GLU A 49 4.17 -1.38 28.62
N ILE A 50 2.88 -1.41 28.31
CA ILE A 50 2.30 -0.53 27.30
C ILE A 50 2.24 0.87 27.92
N PRO A 51 3.01 1.85 27.42
CA PRO A 51 2.95 3.19 27.97
C PRO A 51 1.54 3.78 27.79
N SER A 52 1.13 4.59 28.75
CA SER A 52 -0.14 5.32 28.68
C SER A 52 -0.23 6.13 27.37
N LEU A 53 -1.34 6.00 26.66
CA LEU A 53 -1.60 6.76 25.44
C LEU A 53 -1.51 8.27 25.69
N ILE A 54 -1.93 8.74 26.86
CA ILE A 54 -1.89 10.16 27.25
C ILE A 54 -0.43 10.63 27.38
N ASP A 55 0.44 9.82 27.98
CA ASP A 55 1.84 10.19 28.16
C ASP A 55 2.59 10.16 26.83
N THR A 56 2.23 9.22 25.96
CA THR A 56 2.74 9.15 24.57
C THR A 56 2.36 10.41 23.77
N ILE A 57 1.10 10.86 23.87
CA ILE A 57 0.64 12.08 23.18
C ILE A 57 1.36 13.32 23.72
N LYS A 58 1.56 13.43 25.03
CA LYS A 58 2.28 14.56 25.64
C LYS A 58 3.75 14.66 25.22
N GLN A 59 4.37 13.53 24.90
CA GLN A 59 5.77 13.45 24.46
C GLN A 59 5.92 13.55 22.93
N LYS A 60 4.83 13.77 22.19
CA LYS A 60 4.86 13.85 20.73
C LYS A 60 5.73 15.02 20.26
N SER A 61 6.70 14.73 19.41
CA SER A 61 7.42 15.74 18.63
C SER A 61 6.69 16.06 17.33
N GLU A 62 6.83 17.29 16.85
CA GLU A 62 6.30 17.69 15.55
C GLU A 62 6.95 16.83 14.44
N PRO A 63 6.17 16.26 13.52
CA PRO A 63 6.71 15.40 12.48
C PRO A 63 7.61 16.21 11.53
N ALA A 64 8.76 15.63 11.17
CA ALA A 64 9.64 16.21 10.16
C ALA A 64 9.04 15.94 8.77
N ILE A 65 8.35 16.93 8.21
CA ILE A 65 7.80 16.87 6.86
C ILE A 65 8.86 17.32 5.85
N THR A 66 9.01 16.60 4.76
CA THR A 66 9.98 16.87 3.70
C THR A 66 9.31 17.10 2.36
N GLY A 67 9.86 18.02 1.58
CA GLY A 67 9.48 18.28 0.19
C GLY A 67 8.85 19.63 -0.05
N PRO A 68 8.16 19.82 -1.20
CA PRO A 68 7.61 21.11 -1.59
C PRO A 68 6.74 21.69 -0.49
N SER A 69 7.04 22.94 -0.11
CA SER A 69 6.35 23.68 0.93
C SER A 69 5.79 25.00 0.37
N GLY A 70 4.83 25.60 1.11
CA GLY A 70 4.15 26.83 0.73
C GLY A 70 2.63 26.69 0.63
N SER A 71 1.93 27.82 0.46
CA SER A 71 0.46 27.90 0.44
C SER A 71 -0.14 27.78 -0.97
N THR A 72 0.37 26.85 -1.77
CA THR A 72 -0.20 26.59 -3.10
C THR A 72 -1.23 25.48 -3.03
N HIS A 73 -2.39 25.66 -3.67
CA HIS A 73 -3.50 24.68 -3.79
C HIS A 73 -3.12 23.34 -4.47
N ASN A 74 -1.85 23.18 -4.85
CA ASN A 74 -1.31 22.05 -5.60
C ASN A 74 -0.27 21.25 -4.80
N ILE A 75 -0.08 21.54 -3.51
CA ILE A 75 0.77 20.75 -2.61
C ILE A 75 -0.11 19.81 -1.80
N PHE A 76 0.29 18.54 -1.76
CA PHE A 76 -0.44 17.46 -1.09
C PHE A 76 0.52 16.64 -0.24
N TYR A 77 0.00 16.01 0.82
CA TYR A 77 0.72 14.93 1.50
C TYR A 77 0.65 13.68 0.64
N LEU A 78 1.80 13.03 0.41
CA LEU A 78 1.87 11.75 -0.28
C LEU A 78 1.83 10.61 0.74
N VAL A 79 0.85 9.73 0.56
CA VAL A 79 0.72 8.49 1.33
C VAL A 79 0.97 7.31 0.37
N PRO A 80 2.20 6.77 0.33
CA PRO A 80 2.46 5.58 -0.44
C PRO A 80 1.87 4.36 0.28
N PHE A 81 1.41 3.36 -0.48
CA PHE A 81 0.87 2.11 0.08
C PHE A 81 1.36 0.90 -0.71
N GLU A 82 1.33 -0.29 -0.13
CA GLU A 82 1.73 -1.50 -0.84
C GLU A 82 0.58 -2.02 -1.71
N HIS A 83 0.87 -2.31 -2.98
CA HIS A 83 -0.12 -2.97 -3.84
C HIS A 83 -0.28 -4.43 -3.41
N ILE A 84 -1.52 -4.88 -3.22
CA ILE A 84 -1.81 -6.20 -2.63
C ILE A 84 -1.17 -7.38 -3.38
N SER A 85 -1.08 -7.32 -4.70
CA SER A 85 -0.48 -8.38 -5.52
C SER A 85 1.01 -8.18 -5.81
N LEU A 86 1.49 -6.93 -5.84
CA LEU A 86 2.83 -6.60 -6.31
C LEU A 86 3.81 -6.29 -5.17
N THR A 87 3.29 -6.02 -3.97
CA THR A 87 4.03 -5.68 -2.75
C THR A 87 4.99 -4.51 -3.00
N ASP A 88 6.26 -4.69 -2.68
CA ASP A 88 7.40 -3.81 -2.96
C ASP A 88 7.91 -3.86 -4.42
N GLY A 89 7.29 -4.67 -5.29
CA GLY A 89 7.68 -4.86 -6.68
C GLY A 89 8.53 -6.11 -6.92
N THR A 90 8.72 -6.96 -5.90
CA THR A 90 9.32 -8.30 -6.05
C THR A 90 8.51 -9.16 -7.02
N ASN A 91 7.18 -9.02 -6.99
CA ASN A 91 6.24 -9.81 -7.78
C ASN A 91 5.90 -9.22 -9.15
N ALA A 92 6.48 -8.08 -9.53
CA ALA A 92 6.14 -7.35 -10.76
C ALA A 92 6.40 -8.16 -12.06
N HIS A 93 7.27 -9.16 -12.01
CA HIS A 93 7.60 -10.02 -13.15
C HIS A 93 6.54 -11.12 -13.39
N ILE A 94 5.60 -11.33 -12.46
CA ILE A 94 4.60 -12.40 -12.52
C ILE A 94 3.35 -11.85 -13.25
N PRO A 95 3.04 -12.30 -14.48
CA PRO A 95 1.98 -11.71 -15.29
C PRO A 95 0.58 -11.89 -14.68
N TRP A 96 0.35 -12.97 -13.94
CA TRP A 96 -0.90 -13.14 -13.21
C TRP A 96 -1.07 -12.10 -12.11
N LEU A 97 -0.03 -11.78 -11.35
CA LEU A 97 -0.09 -10.77 -10.30
C LEU A 97 -0.19 -9.35 -10.87
N GLN A 98 0.40 -9.10 -12.03
CA GLN A 98 0.20 -7.87 -12.82
C GLN A 98 -1.24 -7.71 -13.32
N SER A 99 -1.94 -8.83 -13.56
CA SER A 99 -3.32 -8.84 -14.04
C SER A 99 -4.35 -8.87 -12.91
N THR A 100 -3.93 -9.09 -11.66
CA THR A 100 -4.80 -9.02 -10.49
C THR A 100 -5.21 -7.57 -10.25
N PRO A 101 -6.51 -7.23 -10.36
CA PRO A 101 -6.95 -5.86 -10.11
C PRO A 101 -6.80 -5.49 -8.64
N ASP A 102 -6.51 -4.23 -8.39
CA ASP A 102 -6.64 -3.65 -7.06
C ASP A 102 -8.09 -3.79 -6.55
N PRO A 103 -8.30 -4.25 -5.30
CA PRO A 103 -9.64 -4.58 -4.80
C PRO A 103 -10.57 -3.36 -4.66
N ILE A 104 -10.01 -2.14 -4.62
CA ILE A 104 -10.78 -0.90 -4.45
C ILE A 104 -11.00 -0.21 -5.80
N THR A 105 -9.91 0.06 -6.51
CA THR A 105 -9.92 0.85 -7.75
C THR A 105 -10.08 0.00 -9.01
N SER A 106 -9.93 -1.32 -8.89
CA SER A 106 -9.91 -2.29 -9.98
C SER A 106 -8.81 -2.08 -11.04
N VAL A 107 -7.82 -1.21 -10.77
CA VAL A 107 -6.72 -0.92 -11.68
C VAL A 107 -5.78 -2.13 -11.76
N ALA A 108 -5.27 -2.41 -12.96
CA ALA A 108 -4.28 -3.45 -13.22
C ALA A 108 -3.20 -2.95 -14.21
N TRP A 109 -2.03 -3.59 -14.25
CA TRP A 109 -0.94 -3.31 -15.21
C TRP A 109 -0.25 -1.93 -15.17
N THR A 110 -0.72 -0.99 -14.33
CA THR A 110 -0.11 0.34 -14.12
C THR A 110 -0.21 0.75 -12.65
N SER A 111 0.64 1.69 -12.24
CA SER A 111 0.41 2.47 -11.01
C SER A 111 -0.34 3.76 -11.35
N TRP A 112 -1.08 4.28 -10.37
CA TRP A 112 -1.89 5.50 -10.47
C TRP A 112 -1.62 6.40 -9.26
N ILE A 113 -2.15 7.62 -9.30
CA ILE A 113 -2.25 8.49 -8.12
C ILE A 113 -3.71 8.71 -7.78
N GLU A 114 -4.08 8.44 -6.54
CA GLU A 114 -5.43 8.68 -6.05
C GLU A 114 -5.56 10.11 -5.58
N MET A 115 -6.60 10.78 -6.07
CA MET A 115 -6.92 12.14 -5.70
C MET A 115 -8.39 12.24 -5.30
N ASN A 116 -8.66 13.01 -4.25
CA ASN A 116 -10.02 13.33 -3.86
C ASN A 116 -10.83 13.92 -5.03
N THR A 117 -12.02 13.38 -5.27
CA THR A 117 -12.87 13.75 -6.42
C THR A 117 -13.19 15.25 -6.47
N ASP A 118 -13.48 15.88 -5.34
CA ASP A 118 -13.82 17.32 -5.31
C ASP A 118 -12.58 18.21 -5.48
N THR A 119 -11.44 17.74 -4.98
CA THR A 119 -10.14 18.38 -5.23
C THR A 119 -9.75 18.30 -6.69
N ALA A 120 -9.92 17.14 -7.33
CA ALA A 120 -9.66 16.98 -8.76
C ALA A 120 -10.55 17.91 -9.60
N LYS A 121 -11.86 18.02 -9.28
CA LYS A 121 -12.77 18.98 -9.92
C LYS A 121 -12.30 20.42 -9.76
N ARG A 122 -11.90 20.83 -8.54
CA ARG A 122 -11.38 22.18 -8.26
C ARG A 122 -10.13 22.50 -9.08
N LEU A 123 -9.26 21.51 -9.30
CA LEU A 123 -8.04 21.63 -10.11
C LEU A 123 -8.27 21.38 -11.60
N ALA A 124 -9.52 21.15 -12.03
CA ALA A 124 -9.88 20.77 -13.39
C ALA A 124 -9.08 19.55 -13.91
N ILE A 125 -8.75 18.62 -13.03
CA ILE A 125 -8.14 17.33 -13.34
C ILE A 125 -9.26 16.32 -13.56
N LYS A 126 -9.18 15.60 -14.68
CA LYS A 126 -10.10 14.51 -15.02
C LYS A 126 -9.43 13.18 -14.76
N GLU A 127 -10.24 12.15 -14.55
CA GLU A 127 -9.72 10.79 -14.42
C GLU A 127 -8.98 10.38 -15.71
N GLY A 128 -7.81 9.76 -15.50
CA GLY A 128 -6.87 9.37 -16.56
C GLY A 128 -5.99 10.51 -17.08
N ASP A 129 -6.16 11.75 -16.61
CA ASP A 129 -5.18 12.81 -16.87
C ASP A 129 -3.84 12.39 -16.25
N ILE A 130 -2.75 12.64 -16.96
CA ILE A 130 -1.41 12.40 -16.46
C ILE A 130 -0.95 13.66 -15.72
N VAL A 131 -0.40 13.48 -14.52
CA VAL A 131 0.15 14.57 -13.71
C VAL A 131 1.61 14.33 -13.40
N ASN A 132 2.36 15.43 -13.33
CA ASN A 132 3.72 15.44 -12.80
C ASN A 132 3.68 15.62 -11.29
N ILE A 133 4.39 14.76 -10.58
CA ILE A 133 4.42 14.68 -9.12
C ILE A 133 5.87 14.93 -8.70
N GLU A 134 6.15 16.15 -8.26
CA GLU A 134 7.46 16.55 -7.73
C GLU A 134 7.51 16.26 -6.23
N GLY A 135 8.50 15.50 -5.76
CA GLY A 135 8.63 15.17 -4.34
C GLY A 135 9.85 15.77 -3.67
N ALA A 136 10.25 15.17 -2.54
CA ALA A 136 11.11 15.83 -1.58
C ALA A 136 12.56 16.05 -2.04
N ASN A 137 13.01 15.25 -2.99
CA ASN A 137 14.36 15.30 -3.54
C ASN A 137 14.45 16.12 -4.85
N GLY A 138 13.37 16.84 -5.22
CA GLY A 138 13.29 17.61 -6.46
C GLY A 138 13.14 16.77 -7.73
N LYS A 139 13.01 15.44 -7.60
CA LYS A 139 12.67 14.56 -8.72
C LYS A 139 11.17 14.57 -8.95
N THR A 140 10.82 14.25 -10.19
CA THR A 140 9.45 14.22 -10.67
C THR A 140 9.16 12.87 -11.30
N ILE A 141 8.02 12.30 -10.95
CA ILE A 141 7.43 11.12 -11.62
C ILE A 141 6.10 11.52 -12.26
N SER A 142 5.64 10.74 -13.23
CA SER A 142 4.35 10.96 -13.89
C SER A 142 3.41 9.79 -13.64
N ALA A 143 2.16 10.08 -13.30
CA ALA A 143 1.15 9.06 -13.02
C ALA A 143 -0.22 9.49 -13.56
N GLN A 144 -1.06 8.51 -13.88
CA GLN A 144 -2.47 8.73 -14.19
C GLN A 144 -3.25 9.01 -12.90
N VAL A 145 -4.15 9.99 -12.93
CA VAL A 145 -4.99 10.33 -11.78
C VAL A 145 -6.25 9.47 -11.75
N TYR A 146 -6.44 8.75 -10.64
CA TYR A 146 -7.68 8.06 -10.29
C TYR A 146 -8.49 8.92 -9.30
N HIS A 147 -9.78 9.10 -9.54
CA HIS A 147 -10.64 9.87 -8.64
C HIS A 147 -11.16 8.98 -7.52
N HIS A 148 -10.74 9.26 -6.28
CA HIS A 148 -11.20 8.48 -5.12
C HIS A 148 -11.87 9.40 -4.08
N PRO A 149 -13.19 9.26 -3.84
CA PRO A 149 -13.91 10.14 -2.90
C PRO A 149 -13.49 9.97 -1.43
N ALA A 150 -12.92 8.82 -1.05
CA ALA A 150 -12.51 8.55 0.32
C ALA A 150 -11.13 9.13 0.67
N VAL A 151 -10.33 9.51 -0.33
CA VAL A 151 -9.03 10.16 -0.09
C VAL A 151 -9.28 11.56 0.48
N PRO A 152 -8.60 11.96 1.57
CA PRO A 152 -8.74 13.31 2.12
C PRO A 152 -8.36 14.41 1.11
N PRO A 153 -9.03 15.58 1.09
CA PRO A 153 -8.75 16.65 0.12
C PRO A 153 -7.31 17.20 0.07
N THR A 154 -6.52 16.99 1.12
CA THR A 154 -5.12 17.46 1.25
C THR A 154 -4.10 16.35 1.01
N VAL A 155 -4.55 15.15 0.67
CA VAL A 155 -3.74 13.93 0.54
C VAL A 155 -3.85 13.40 -0.87
N VAL A 156 -2.77 12.77 -1.33
CA VAL A 156 -2.76 11.91 -2.50
C VAL A 156 -2.08 10.60 -2.15
N SER A 157 -2.55 9.51 -2.75
CA SER A 157 -2.05 8.17 -2.45
C SER A 157 -1.50 7.51 -3.70
N MET A 158 -0.47 6.68 -3.56
CA MET A 158 0.13 5.96 -4.70
C MET A 158 0.63 4.57 -4.27
N PRO A 159 0.34 3.51 -5.04
CA PRO A 159 0.86 2.17 -4.74
C PRO A 159 2.34 2.01 -5.09
N PHE A 160 3.06 1.24 -4.27
CA PHE A 160 4.30 0.55 -4.62
C PHE A 160 4.02 -0.67 -5.50
N GLY A 161 5.08 -1.24 -6.08
CA GLY A 161 4.98 -2.48 -6.86
C GLY A 161 5.43 -2.35 -8.31
N GLN A 162 5.47 -1.13 -8.83
CA GLN A 162 5.84 -0.83 -10.23
C GLN A 162 7.07 0.11 -10.30
N GLY A 163 7.44 0.51 -11.52
CA GLY A 163 8.53 1.45 -11.80
C GLY A 163 9.92 0.80 -11.86
N ARG A 164 9.98 -0.48 -12.22
CA ARG A 164 11.24 -1.17 -12.49
C ARG A 164 11.82 -0.74 -13.83
N LYS A 165 13.08 -0.29 -13.85
CA LYS A 165 13.80 0.13 -15.08
C LYS A 165 14.49 -1.03 -15.82
N ALA A 166 14.57 -2.19 -15.17
CA ALA A 166 15.16 -3.40 -15.71
C ALA A 166 14.40 -4.63 -15.19
N GLY A 167 14.34 -5.67 -16.03
CA GLY A 167 13.56 -6.87 -15.78
C GLY A 167 13.10 -7.50 -17.08
N ASP A 168 12.09 -8.36 -16.95
CA ASP A 168 11.41 -8.97 -18.07
C ASP A 168 10.40 -8.02 -18.73
N VAL A 169 9.71 -8.54 -19.75
CA VAL A 169 8.69 -7.80 -20.51
C VAL A 169 7.45 -7.41 -19.69
N TYR A 170 7.23 -8.06 -18.54
CA TYR A 170 6.07 -7.83 -17.70
C TYR A 170 6.30 -6.76 -16.63
N SER A 171 7.55 -6.54 -16.24
CA SER A 171 7.90 -5.63 -15.14
C SER A 171 8.62 -4.37 -15.57
N LYS A 172 9.34 -4.41 -16.69
CA LYS A 172 10.16 -3.29 -17.16
C LYS A 172 9.31 -2.12 -17.66
N ASP A 173 9.69 -0.91 -17.25
CA ASP A 173 9.18 0.39 -17.71
C ASP A 173 7.65 0.54 -17.58
N ARG A 174 7.08 0.00 -16.50
CA ARG A 174 5.66 0.11 -16.16
C ARG A 174 5.45 0.94 -14.92
N GLY A 175 4.54 1.90 -14.99
CA GLY A 175 4.14 2.74 -13.86
C GLY A 175 5.30 3.54 -13.25
N PRO A 176 5.02 4.56 -12.44
CA PRO A 176 6.05 5.22 -11.64
C PRO A 176 6.38 4.41 -10.38
N ASN A 177 7.57 4.66 -9.82
CA ASN A 177 7.96 4.19 -8.49
C ASN A 177 7.96 5.37 -7.50
N PRO A 178 7.07 5.40 -6.49
CA PRO A 178 7.03 6.50 -5.51
C PRO A 178 8.32 6.63 -4.69
N MET A 179 9.13 5.57 -4.54
CA MET A 179 10.46 5.67 -3.90
C MET A 179 11.38 6.69 -4.57
N GLU A 180 11.16 7.00 -5.85
CA GLU A 180 11.97 7.99 -6.56
C GLU A 180 11.75 9.43 -6.07
N ILE A 181 10.66 9.70 -5.35
CA ILE A 181 10.26 11.05 -4.94
C ILE A 181 10.08 11.21 -3.42
N LEU A 182 10.12 10.11 -2.65
CA LEU A 182 9.98 10.16 -1.20
C LEU A 182 11.17 10.85 -0.53
N GLY A 183 10.86 11.62 0.51
CA GLY A 183 11.83 11.95 1.54
C GLY A 183 12.00 10.78 2.50
N MET A 184 13.20 10.63 3.05
CA MET A 184 13.53 9.57 4.01
C MET A 184 13.90 10.15 5.39
N PRO A 185 13.06 11.01 6.02
CA PRO A 185 13.31 11.40 7.39
C PRO A 185 12.99 10.21 8.32
N HIS A 186 13.74 10.12 9.39
CA HIS A 186 13.51 9.16 10.46
C HIS A 186 12.84 9.87 11.63
N ASP A 187 11.96 9.16 12.32
CA ASP A 187 11.45 9.60 13.59
C ASP A 187 12.58 9.62 14.62
N LYS A 188 12.75 10.75 15.32
CA LYS A 188 13.90 10.97 16.22
C LYS A 188 13.86 10.07 17.46
N HIS A 189 12.67 9.61 17.86
CA HIS A 189 12.50 8.83 19.07
C HIS A 189 12.64 7.32 18.81
N THR A 190 12.01 6.83 17.75
CA THR A 190 11.96 5.41 17.42
C THR A 190 13.01 4.97 16.41
N GLY A 191 13.60 5.90 15.65
CA GLY A 191 14.49 5.59 14.53
C GLY A 191 13.75 4.99 13.32
N SER A 192 12.43 4.88 13.36
CA SER A 192 11.61 4.34 12.27
C SER A 192 11.58 5.30 11.08
N LEU A 193 11.48 4.76 9.87
CA LEU A 193 11.27 5.56 8.66
C LEU A 193 9.89 6.22 8.70
N ALA A 194 9.83 7.55 8.59
CA ALA A 194 8.58 8.29 8.50
C ALA A 194 8.08 8.30 7.04
N TRP A 195 7.61 7.15 6.56
CA TRP A 195 7.25 6.91 5.15
C TRP A 195 6.12 7.83 4.62
N ALA A 196 5.23 8.33 5.47
CA ALA A 196 4.12 9.26 5.12
C ALA A 196 4.45 10.74 5.38
N SER A 197 5.73 11.10 5.51
CA SER A 197 6.16 12.48 5.84
C SER A 197 6.60 13.30 4.63
N THR A 198 6.22 12.87 3.42
CA THR A 198 6.57 13.56 2.18
C THR A 198 5.40 14.40 1.70
N THR A 199 5.63 15.67 1.40
CA THR A 199 4.73 16.46 0.55
C THR A 199 5.16 16.37 -0.90
N VAL A 200 4.20 16.53 -1.80
CA VAL A 200 4.41 16.54 -3.24
C VAL A 200 3.69 17.72 -3.88
N ARG A 201 4.24 18.24 -4.97
CA ARG A 201 3.59 19.22 -5.83
C ARG A 201 3.04 18.52 -7.06
N ILE A 202 1.75 18.72 -7.32
CA ILE A 202 1.07 18.15 -8.49
C ILE A 202 0.90 19.22 -9.55
N THR A 203 1.36 18.91 -10.76
CA THR A 203 1.18 19.76 -11.94
C THR A 203 0.50 18.97 -13.04
N LYS A 204 -0.64 19.47 -13.52
CA LYS A 204 -1.40 18.86 -14.61
C LYS A 204 -0.60 18.94 -15.91
N THR A 205 -0.53 17.83 -16.65
CA THR A 205 0.05 17.79 -18.01
C THR A 205 -1.04 17.96 -19.07
N GLN A 206 -0.66 17.96 -20.34
CA GLN A 206 -1.62 17.94 -21.47
C GLN A 206 -1.98 16.52 -21.92
N GLU A 207 -1.40 15.49 -21.29
CA GLU A 207 -1.59 14.10 -21.67
C GLU A 207 -2.72 13.45 -20.87
N ARG A 208 -3.48 12.60 -21.55
CA ARG A 208 -4.57 11.83 -20.95
C ARG A 208 -4.65 10.46 -21.61
N THR A 209 -4.72 9.43 -20.79
CA THR A 209 -4.87 8.04 -21.24
C THR A 209 -5.88 7.33 -20.36
N PRO A 210 -6.76 6.48 -20.92
CA PRO A 210 -7.64 5.65 -20.09
C PRO A 210 -6.85 4.81 -19.10
N ILE A 211 -7.32 4.75 -17.86
CA ILE A 211 -6.72 3.89 -16.84
C ILE A 211 -7.14 2.43 -17.13
N PRO A 212 -6.20 1.48 -17.19
CA PRO A 212 -6.50 0.06 -17.32
C PRO A 212 -7.14 -0.46 -16.04
N LYS A 213 -8.47 -0.45 -15.99
CA LYS A 213 -9.28 -0.86 -14.84
C LYS A 213 -10.44 -1.76 -15.28
N PHE A 214 -10.91 -2.60 -14.38
CA PHE A 214 -12.01 -3.54 -14.66
C PHE A 214 -13.39 -2.92 -14.41
N GLU A 215 -13.49 -1.89 -13.58
CA GLU A 215 -14.71 -1.10 -13.45
C GLU A 215 -14.98 -0.28 -14.72
N GLY A 216 -16.25 -0.05 -15.02
CA GLY A 216 -16.64 0.77 -16.17
C GLY A 216 -16.09 2.20 -16.10
N ILE A 217 -15.93 2.84 -17.26
CA ILE A 217 -15.51 4.25 -17.38
C ILE A 217 -16.70 5.21 -17.19
N VAL A 218 -17.91 4.66 -17.15
CA VAL A 218 -19.15 5.42 -16.96
C VAL A 218 -19.46 5.50 -15.47
N PRO A 219 -19.60 6.71 -14.88
CA PRO A 219 -20.07 6.86 -13.52
C PRO A 219 -21.42 6.15 -13.37
N ALA A 220 -21.60 5.33 -12.33
CA ALA A 220 -22.90 4.77 -12.01
C ALA A 220 -23.82 5.90 -11.56
N TYR A 221 -24.76 6.31 -12.44
CA TYR A 221 -25.85 7.19 -12.06
C TYR A 221 -26.96 6.34 -11.45
N ALA A 222 -27.58 6.81 -10.38
CA ALA A 222 -28.81 6.21 -9.88
C ALA A 222 -29.85 6.27 -11.02
N THR A 223 -30.43 5.12 -11.36
CA THR A 223 -31.32 4.97 -12.52
C THR A 223 -32.70 5.60 -12.33
N SER A 224 -33.01 6.21 -11.18
CA SER A 224 -34.29 6.86 -10.90
C SER A 224 -34.16 8.09 -10.00
N GLU A 225 -34.89 9.17 -10.32
CA GLU A 225 -35.02 10.40 -9.51
C GLU A 225 -35.70 10.17 -8.14
N GLU A 226 -36.36 9.01 -7.96
CA GLU A 226 -37.16 8.69 -6.76
C GLU A 226 -36.34 8.11 -5.58
N GLU A 227 -35.05 7.82 -5.75
CA GLU A 227 -34.18 7.41 -4.62
C GLU A 227 -33.64 8.60 -3.80
N THR A 228 -34.32 9.74 -3.89
CA THR A 228 -34.07 10.88 -3.00
C THR A 228 -34.64 10.56 -1.62
N ILE A 229 -33.83 9.86 -0.81
CA ILE A 229 -33.85 9.75 0.66
C ILE A 229 -35.20 10.16 1.28
N ALA A 230 -36.05 9.17 1.61
CA ALA A 230 -37.21 9.42 2.47
C ALA A 230 -36.70 9.88 3.85
N LYS A 231 -36.81 11.19 4.13
CA LYS A 231 -36.66 11.73 5.49
C LYS A 231 -37.82 11.19 6.32
N VAL A 232 -37.58 10.15 7.10
CA VAL A 232 -38.50 9.75 8.17
C VAL A 232 -38.31 10.73 9.32
N THR A 233 -39.16 11.74 9.40
CA THR A 233 -39.33 12.54 10.62
C THR A 233 -40.23 11.77 11.57
N ASN A 234 -39.70 11.33 12.72
CA ASN A 234 -40.54 10.89 13.82
C ASN A 234 -41.14 12.13 14.48
N GLU A 235 -42.45 12.33 14.32
CA GLU A 235 -43.23 13.17 15.22
C GLU A 235 -43.63 12.34 16.44
N SER A 236 -43.09 12.69 17.61
CA SER A 236 -43.67 12.44 18.93
C SER A 236 -43.05 13.37 19.95
#